data_AF-A0A1W6CMS2-F1
#
_entry.id   AF-A0A1W6CMS2-F1
#
_cell.length_a   1.000
_cell.length_b   1.000
_cell.length_c   1.000
_cell.angle_alpha   90.00
_cell.angle_beta   90.00
_cell.angle_gamma   90.00
#
_symmetry.space_group_name_H-M   'P 1'
#
loop_
_entity.id
_entity.type
_entity.pdbx_description
1 polymer ?
#
loop_
_entity_poly.entity_id
_entity_poly.type
_entity_poly.pdbx_seq_one_letter_code
_entity_poly.pdbx_strand_id
1 'polypeptide(L)'
;MGSTITCRRRAAAVPSSNGPVYFLFEETYESNVLPHRPHWGCAHIGDAASSLKRIFAYGSSCEGGMLRTRSGTITPEGYIQSWLKELAEPFLMAGSTSLRRSTGEYDWRGIDPQKLAGLRPLLSAEEAAAFEAGEYVRMDCVADAERLAAIVASGVTAWRLIDGGSVPGDWAMRHPELGHAPAPSKACPLDQPQAYRLPDGDNVLLRDEKGIWRCAGWDYSVVGGFIERAWETELAMPGTYRKRIKAYREAITAALPLPAGTIAKDLVAAAEIVVTEETSRSLGWRKRDEIEYLLPEPPKGGQLPLFAA
;
A
#
# COMPACT_ATOMS: atom_id res chain seq x y z
N MET A 1 19.75 -6.99 4.51
CA MET A 1 18.42 -6.52 4.05
C MET A 1 18.54 -6.13 2.60
N GLY A 2 17.65 -6.63 1.74
CA GLY A 2 17.54 -6.23 0.33
C GLY A 2 16.49 -5.14 0.15
N SER A 3 16.49 -4.50 -1.01
CA SER A 3 15.41 -3.61 -1.47
C SER A 3 14.90 -4.15 -2.80
N THR A 4 13.60 -4.08 -3.01
CA THR A 4 13.00 -4.31 -4.32
C THR A 4 13.37 -3.15 -5.23
N ILE A 5 14.01 -3.45 -6.36
CA ILE A 5 14.36 -2.48 -7.38
C ILE A 5 13.30 -2.50 -8.47
N THR A 6 12.51 -1.44 -8.54
CA THR A 6 11.54 -1.24 -9.62
C THR A 6 12.20 -0.60 -10.85
N CYS A 7 11.86 -1.14 -12.02
CA CYS A 7 12.49 -0.80 -13.30
C CYS A 7 11.49 -0.15 -14.26
N ARG A 8 10.35 -0.79 -14.49
CA ARG A 8 9.33 -0.38 -15.46
C ARG A 8 7.94 -0.75 -14.93
N ARG A 9 6.92 -0.06 -15.46
CA ARG A 9 5.50 -0.29 -15.14
C ARG A 9 4.69 -0.30 -16.41
N ARG A 10 3.60 -1.06 -16.41
CA ARG A 10 2.57 -1.00 -17.45
C ARG A 10 1.20 -1.25 -16.83
N ALA A 11 0.20 -0.51 -17.27
CA ALA A 11 -1.19 -0.85 -17.04
C ALA A 11 -1.77 -1.40 -18.34
N ALA A 12 -2.49 -2.51 -18.24
CA ALA A 12 -3.38 -2.97 -19.30
C ALA A 12 -4.83 -2.92 -18.78
N ALA A 13 -5.81 -2.87 -19.67
CA ALA A 13 -7.21 -2.80 -19.31
C ALA A 13 -8.10 -3.64 -20.24
N VAL A 14 -9.26 -4.05 -19.72
CA VAL A 14 -10.36 -4.66 -20.47
C VAL A 14 -11.64 -3.86 -20.23
N PRO A 15 -12.43 -3.53 -21.26
CA PRO A 15 -13.75 -2.93 -21.05
C PRO A 15 -14.67 -3.90 -20.29
N SER A 16 -15.34 -3.40 -19.27
CA SER A 16 -16.29 -4.17 -18.45
C SER A 16 -17.55 -3.36 -18.17
N SER A 17 -18.61 -4.04 -17.72
CA SER A 17 -19.92 -3.45 -17.46
C SER A 17 -19.90 -2.31 -16.43
N ASN A 18 -18.96 -2.35 -15.48
CA ASN A 18 -18.84 -1.38 -14.38
C ASN A 18 -17.63 -0.44 -14.55
N GLY A 19 -17.13 -0.32 -15.79
CA GLY A 19 -15.89 0.38 -16.11
C GLY A 19 -14.73 -0.60 -16.35
N PRO A 20 -13.56 -0.10 -16.75
CA PRO A 20 -12.44 -0.97 -17.12
C PRO A 20 -11.89 -1.78 -15.95
N VAL A 21 -11.54 -3.04 -16.20
CA VAL A 21 -10.73 -3.86 -15.31
C VAL A 21 -9.26 -3.69 -15.70
N TYR A 22 -8.44 -3.23 -14.77
CA TYR A 22 -7.02 -2.99 -14.96
C TYR A 22 -6.16 -4.17 -14.51
N PHE A 23 -5.08 -4.40 -15.24
CA PHE A 23 -4.01 -5.34 -14.94
C PHE A 23 -2.73 -4.52 -14.76
N LEU A 24 -2.18 -4.50 -13.56
CA LEU A 24 -0.98 -3.72 -13.22
C LEU A 24 0.25 -4.63 -13.28
N PHE A 25 1.22 -4.28 -14.10
CA PHE A 25 2.48 -5.01 -14.25
C PHE A 25 3.66 -4.16 -13.82
N GLU A 26 4.54 -4.74 -13.01
CA GLU A 26 5.78 -4.09 -12.59
C GLU A 26 6.97 -4.99 -12.89
N GLU A 27 8.03 -4.40 -13.44
CA GLU A 27 9.30 -5.08 -13.67
C GLU A 27 10.23 -4.81 -12.48
N THR A 28 10.61 -5.85 -11.75
CA THR A 28 11.41 -5.72 -10.54
C THR A 28 12.54 -6.74 -10.45
N TYR A 29 13.50 -6.49 -9.55
CA TYR A 29 14.44 -7.49 -9.04
C TYR A 29 14.84 -7.13 -7.60
N GLU A 30 15.37 -8.08 -6.85
CA GLU A 30 15.84 -7.84 -5.48
C GLU A 30 17.32 -7.45 -5.46
N SER A 31 17.66 -6.37 -4.75
CA SER A 31 19.02 -5.82 -4.75
C SER A 31 20.07 -6.77 -4.18
N ASN A 32 19.66 -7.73 -3.36
CA ASN A 32 20.51 -8.75 -2.76
C ASN A 32 20.53 -10.09 -3.53
N VAL A 33 19.84 -10.22 -4.67
CA VAL A 33 19.78 -11.45 -5.47
C VAL A 33 20.60 -11.30 -6.75
N LEU A 34 21.70 -12.03 -6.85
CA LEU A 34 22.61 -11.99 -8.02
C LEU A 34 22.42 -13.21 -8.93
N PRO A 35 22.49 -13.05 -10.27
CA PRO A 35 22.63 -11.78 -11.00
C PRO A 35 21.32 -10.96 -10.99
N HIS A 36 21.42 -9.63 -10.98
CA HIS A 36 20.27 -8.73 -11.05
C HIS A 36 19.58 -8.87 -12.42
N ARG A 37 18.54 -9.70 -12.48
CA ARG A 37 17.72 -9.91 -13.67
C ARG A 37 16.31 -9.39 -13.39
N PRO A 38 15.94 -8.25 -13.97
CA PRO A 38 14.58 -7.74 -13.91
C PRO A 38 13.61 -8.77 -14.49
N HIS A 39 12.46 -8.93 -13.84
CA HIS A 39 11.38 -9.76 -14.34
C HIS A 39 10.06 -9.03 -14.14
N TRP A 40 9.16 -9.22 -15.10
CA TRP A 40 7.80 -8.72 -15.00
C TRP A 40 6.96 -9.60 -14.08
N GLY A 41 6.14 -8.97 -13.26
CA GLY A 41 5.10 -9.63 -12.49
C GLY A 41 3.80 -8.83 -12.54
N CYS A 42 2.68 -9.54 -12.52
CA CYS A 42 1.38 -8.91 -12.33
C CYS A 42 1.19 -8.56 -10.84
N ALA A 43 1.17 -7.27 -10.54
CA ALA A 43 1.01 -6.73 -9.20
C ALA A 43 -0.46 -6.75 -8.74
N HIS A 44 -1.41 -6.55 -9.66
CA HIS A 44 -2.83 -6.42 -9.33
C HIS A 44 -3.73 -6.61 -10.54
N ILE A 45 -4.97 -7.05 -10.27
CA ILE A 45 -6.08 -7.09 -11.22
C ILE A 45 -7.31 -6.51 -10.51
N GLY A 46 -7.96 -5.51 -11.09
CA GLY A 46 -9.16 -4.93 -10.50
C GLY A 46 -9.58 -3.61 -11.12
N ASP A 47 -10.64 -3.01 -10.58
CA ASP A 47 -11.13 -1.70 -10.97
C ASP A 47 -10.14 -0.55 -10.62
N ALA A 48 -10.51 0.69 -10.94
CA ALA A 48 -9.70 1.86 -10.65
C ALA A 48 -9.45 2.04 -9.14
N ALA A 49 -10.47 1.84 -8.30
CA ALA A 49 -10.37 2.03 -6.86
C ALA A 49 -9.39 1.04 -6.21
N SER A 50 -9.54 -0.25 -6.50
CA SER A 50 -8.63 -1.29 -6.00
C SER A 50 -7.21 -1.15 -6.58
N SER A 51 -7.08 -0.67 -7.82
CA SER A 51 -5.79 -0.34 -8.42
C SER A 51 -5.09 0.79 -7.69
N LEU A 52 -5.79 1.89 -7.39
CA LEU A 52 -5.24 2.98 -6.58
C LEU A 52 -4.84 2.49 -5.18
N LYS A 53 -5.71 1.71 -4.52
CA LYS A 53 -5.38 1.10 -3.22
C LYS A 53 -4.06 0.32 -3.28
N ARG A 54 -3.85 -0.51 -4.30
CA ARG A 54 -2.59 -1.23 -4.51
C ARG A 54 -1.41 -0.29 -4.72
N ILE A 55 -1.56 0.69 -5.61
CA ILE A 55 -0.49 1.63 -5.98
C ILE A 55 0.01 2.40 -4.76
N PHE A 56 -0.90 2.91 -3.92
CA PHE A 56 -0.54 3.63 -2.70
C PHE A 56 0.06 2.71 -1.64
N ALA A 57 -0.45 1.47 -1.50
CA ALA A 57 0.13 0.48 -0.60
C ALA A 57 1.57 0.10 -0.98
N TYR A 58 1.90 0.03 -2.27
CA TYR A 58 3.30 -0.18 -2.70
C TYR A 58 4.13 1.11 -2.63
N GLY A 59 3.52 2.25 -2.94
CA GLY A 59 4.16 3.57 -2.82
C GLY A 59 4.65 3.87 -1.41
N SER A 60 3.94 3.43 -0.37
CA SER A 60 4.37 3.61 1.03
C SER A 60 5.73 2.97 1.34
N SER A 61 6.09 1.88 0.65
CA SER A 61 7.37 1.18 0.82
C SER A 61 8.58 2.00 0.34
N CYS A 62 8.34 3.12 -0.36
CA CYS A 62 9.39 4.06 -0.74
C CYS A 62 9.93 4.85 0.47
N GLU A 63 9.10 5.16 1.47
CA GLU A 63 9.51 5.95 2.66
C GLU A 63 10.60 5.23 3.46
N GLY A 64 10.43 3.92 3.68
CA GLY A 64 11.42 3.11 4.40
C GLY A 64 12.60 2.62 3.54
N GLY A 65 12.65 3.01 2.25
CA GLY A 65 13.72 2.59 1.33
C GLY A 65 13.68 1.11 0.92
N MET A 66 12.58 0.41 1.19
CA MET A 66 12.39 -0.99 0.77
C MET A 66 12.11 -1.08 -0.73
N LEU A 67 11.51 -0.04 -1.32
CA LEU A 67 11.29 0.09 -2.75
C LEU A 67 12.16 1.21 -3.33
N ARG A 68 12.96 0.89 -4.35
CA ARG A 68 13.97 1.79 -4.93
C ARG A 68 14.04 1.66 -6.45
N THR A 69 14.67 2.64 -7.10
CA THR A 69 15.03 2.55 -8.52
C THR A 69 16.46 2.06 -8.69
N ARG A 70 16.85 1.70 -9.92
CA ARG A 70 18.25 1.38 -10.25
C ARG A 70 19.22 2.51 -9.93
N SER A 71 18.75 3.76 -10.02
CA SER A 71 19.50 4.98 -9.72
C SER A 71 19.52 5.35 -8.23
N GLY A 72 18.81 4.62 -7.37
CA GLY A 72 18.76 4.89 -5.93
C GLY A 72 17.34 5.12 -5.42
N THR A 73 17.20 6.03 -4.46
CA THR A 73 15.92 6.29 -3.78
C THR A 73 14.86 6.82 -4.75
N ILE A 74 13.61 6.41 -4.55
CA ILE A 74 12.42 6.92 -5.23
C ILE A 74 11.49 7.48 -4.16
N THR A 75 10.80 8.59 -4.47
CA THR A 75 9.77 9.12 -3.57
C THR A 75 8.43 8.41 -3.83
N PRO A 76 7.57 8.23 -2.81
CA PRO A 76 6.22 7.73 -3.04
C PRO A 76 5.46 8.55 -4.08
N GLU A 77 5.64 9.87 -4.06
CA GLU A 77 4.99 10.77 -5.01
C GLU A 77 5.37 10.46 -6.46
N GLY A 78 6.66 10.16 -6.70
CA GLY A 78 7.17 9.77 -8.00
C GLY A 78 6.73 8.36 -8.41
N TYR A 79 6.70 7.42 -7.47
CA TYR A 79 6.16 6.07 -7.69
C TYR A 79 4.69 6.13 -8.12
N ILE A 80 3.84 6.79 -7.32
CA ILE A 80 2.42 6.96 -7.59
C ILE A 80 2.21 7.71 -8.92
N GLN A 81 2.94 8.80 -9.16
CA GLN A 81 2.85 9.53 -10.43
C GLN A 81 3.07 8.63 -11.64
N SER A 82 4.08 7.75 -11.58
CA SER A 82 4.41 6.88 -12.71
C SER A 82 3.29 5.86 -12.99
N TRP A 83 2.61 5.37 -11.96
CA TRP A 83 1.44 4.51 -12.12
C TRP A 83 0.22 5.26 -12.66
N LEU A 84 -0.05 6.48 -12.16
CA LEU A 84 -1.15 7.29 -12.67
C LEU A 84 -0.97 7.63 -14.17
N LYS A 85 0.28 7.80 -14.63
CA LYS A 85 0.56 7.94 -16.07
C LYS A 85 0.23 6.68 -16.87
N GLU A 86 0.59 5.50 -16.36
CA GLU A 86 0.25 4.24 -17.03
C GLU A 86 -1.27 3.97 -17.03
N LEU A 87 -1.95 4.30 -15.93
CA LEU A 87 -3.41 4.18 -15.82
C LEU A 87 -4.17 5.15 -16.72
N ALA A 88 -3.61 6.33 -17.04
CA ALA A 88 -4.26 7.29 -17.92
C ALA A 88 -4.34 6.81 -19.37
N GLU A 89 -3.40 5.96 -19.81
CA GLU A 89 -3.31 5.45 -21.17
C GLU A 89 -2.94 3.96 -21.18
N PRO A 90 -3.81 3.07 -20.65
CA PRO A 90 -3.49 1.66 -20.52
C PRO A 90 -3.39 0.97 -21.90
N PHE A 91 -2.69 -0.15 -21.96
CA PHE A 91 -2.74 -1.05 -23.13
C PHE A 91 -4.03 -1.89 -23.11
N LEU A 92 -4.45 -2.44 -24.24
CA LEU A 92 -5.50 -3.46 -24.23
C LEU A 92 -4.94 -4.79 -23.69
N MET A 93 -5.61 -5.38 -22.71
CA MET A 93 -5.25 -6.70 -22.20
C MET A 93 -5.83 -7.79 -23.13
N ALA A 94 -5.06 -8.85 -23.33
CA ALA A 94 -5.47 -10.01 -24.12
C ALA A 94 -4.77 -11.28 -23.60
N GLY A 95 -5.18 -12.43 -24.14
CA GLY A 95 -4.57 -13.73 -23.84
C GLY A 95 -5.32 -14.50 -22.77
N SER A 96 -4.77 -15.63 -22.38
CA SER A 96 -5.39 -16.58 -21.45
C SER A 96 -4.50 -16.84 -20.24
N THR A 97 -5.13 -17.21 -19.13
CA THR A 97 -4.47 -17.63 -17.90
C THR A 97 -5.04 -18.97 -17.42
N SER A 98 -4.43 -19.52 -16.39
CA SER A 98 -4.92 -20.72 -15.73
C SER A 98 -4.74 -20.64 -14.22
N LEU A 99 -5.76 -21.07 -13.50
CA LEU A 99 -5.77 -21.26 -12.07
C LEU A 99 -5.54 -22.75 -11.77
N ARG A 100 -4.62 -23.07 -10.86
CA ARG A 100 -4.37 -24.45 -10.41
C ARG A 100 -4.07 -24.51 -8.92
N ARG A 101 -4.34 -25.66 -8.31
CA ARG A 101 -3.97 -25.95 -6.92
C ARG A 101 -2.46 -26.11 -6.77
N SER A 102 -1.92 -25.67 -5.64
CA SER A 102 -0.52 -25.92 -5.27
C SER A 102 -0.25 -27.40 -5.05
N THR A 103 0.84 -27.90 -5.66
CA THR A 103 1.30 -29.29 -5.50
C THR A 103 2.32 -29.48 -4.37
N GLY A 104 2.68 -28.40 -3.64
CA GLY A 104 3.63 -28.48 -2.53
C GLY A 104 4.43 -27.20 -2.30
N GLU A 105 5.41 -27.27 -1.39
CA GLU A 105 6.17 -26.14 -0.86
C GLU A 105 6.92 -25.31 -1.92
N TYR A 106 7.35 -25.94 -3.01
CA TYR A 106 8.09 -25.29 -4.10
C TYR A 106 7.21 -24.87 -5.28
N ASP A 107 5.90 -25.10 -5.23
CA ASP A 107 4.97 -24.64 -6.26
C ASP A 107 4.60 -23.18 -6.02
N TRP A 108 5.46 -22.30 -6.52
CA TRP A 108 5.29 -20.86 -6.42
C TRP A 108 4.03 -20.35 -7.16
N ARG A 109 3.57 -21.03 -8.22
CA ARG A 109 2.37 -20.60 -8.98
C ARG A 109 1.07 -21.14 -8.42
N GLY A 110 1.04 -22.38 -7.93
CA GLY A 110 -0.20 -23.00 -7.52
C GLY A 110 -0.83 -22.33 -6.30
N ILE A 111 -2.16 -22.32 -6.20
CA ILE A 111 -2.89 -21.65 -5.13
C ILE A 111 -3.03 -22.57 -3.93
N ASP A 112 -2.82 -22.02 -2.74
CA ASP A 112 -3.02 -22.74 -1.47
C ASP A 112 -4.45 -23.30 -1.37
N PRO A 113 -4.63 -24.61 -1.16
CA PRO A 113 -5.95 -25.22 -0.98
C PRO A 113 -6.79 -24.56 0.12
N GLN A 114 -6.17 -23.97 1.15
CA GLN A 114 -6.90 -23.27 2.22
C GLN A 114 -7.67 -22.03 1.70
N LYS A 115 -7.27 -21.48 0.55
CA LYS A 115 -7.96 -20.35 -0.09
C LYS A 115 -9.19 -20.79 -0.90
N LEU A 116 -9.44 -22.09 -1.04
CA LEU A 116 -10.54 -22.62 -1.86
C LEU A 116 -11.91 -22.10 -1.41
N ALA A 117 -12.13 -21.92 -0.10
CA ALA A 117 -13.41 -21.40 0.41
C ALA A 117 -13.77 -20.03 -0.20
N GLY A 118 -12.78 -19.15 -0.40
CA GLY A 118 -12.97 -17.85 -1.04
C GLY A 118 -13.11 -17.93 -2.57
N LEU A 119 -12.58 -19.00 -3.19
CA LEU A 119 -12.66 -19.22 -4.64
C LEU A 119 -13.92 -19.93 -5.09
N ARG A 120 -14.49 -20.80 -4.25
CA ARG A 120 -15.65 -21.63 -4.59
C ARG A 120 -16.81 -20.86 -5.22
N PRO A 121 -17.25 -19.68 -4.72
CA PRO A 121 -18.36 -18.95 -5.34
C PRO A 121 -17.99 -18.32 -6.69
N LEU A 122 -16.70 -18.25 -7.02
CA LEU A 122 -16.17 -17.72 -8.28
C LEU A 122 -15.88 -18.84 -9.29
N LEU A 123 -16.10 -20.11 -8.95
CA LEU A 123 -15.89 -21.27 -9.81
C LEU A 123 -17.21 -22.01 -10.03
N SER A 124 -17.42 -22.50 -11.25
CA SER A 124 -18.49 -23.46 -11.51
C SER A 124 -18.25 -24.76 -10.73
N ALA A 125 -19.26 -25.63 -10.67
CA ALA A 125 -19.12 -26.93 -10.02
C ALA A 125 -18.00 -27.78 -10.66
N GLU A 126 -17.91 -27.75 -11.99
CA GLU A 126 -16.90 -28.47 -12.77
C GLU A 126 -15.50 -27.90 -12.57
N GLU A 127 -15.34 -26.58 -12.64
CA GLU A 127 -14.03 -25.93 -12.47
C GLU A 127 -13.48 -26.12 -11.05
N ALA A 128 -14.34 -26.10 -10.04
CA ALA A 128 -13.89 -26.38 -8.68
C ALA A 128 -13.46 -27.84 -8.50
N ALA A 129 -14.18 -28.79 -9.10
CA ALA A 129 -13.77 -30.19 -9.08
C ALA A 129 -12.42 -30.39 -9.80
N ALA A 130 -12.24 -29.74 -10.95
CA ALA A 130 -10.96 -29.73 -11.68
C ALA A 130 -9.82 -29.14 -10.81
N PHE A 131 -10.07 -28.00 -10.15
CA PHE A 131 -9.09 -27.40 -9.24
C PHE A 131 -8.74 -28.32 -8.07
N GLU A 132 -9.72 -28.96 -7.43
CA GLU A 132 -9.50 -29.90 -6.33
C GLU A 132 -8.67 -31.11 -6.77
N ALA A 133 -8.93 -31.61 -7.99
CA ALA A 133 -8.17 -32.68 -8.64
C ALA A 133 -6.75 -32.26 -9.05
N GLY A 134 -6.38 -30.98 -8.93
CA GLY A 134 -5.08 -30.45 -9.32
C GLY A 134 -4.95 -30.12 -10.80
N GLU A 135 -6.07 -30.07 -11.52
CA GLU A 135 -6.12 -29.68 -12.92
C GLU A 135 -6.13 -28.16 -13.10
N TYR A 136 -5.98 -27.72 -14.35
CA TYR A 136 -5.96 -26.31 -14.71
C TYR A 136 -7.37 -25.83 -15.07
N VAL A 137 -7.84 -24.80 -14.37
CA VAL A 137 -9.01 -24.01 -14.76
C VAL A 137 -8.52 -22.90 -15.68
N ARG A 138 -8.81 -23.00 -16.99
CA ARG A 138 -8.42 -21.98 -17.97
C ARG A 138 -9.40 -20.81 -17.95
N MET A 139 -8.86 -19.61 -18.10
CA MET A 139 -9.64 -18.37 -18.13
C MET A 139 -9.11 -17.48 -19.25
N ASP A 140 -10.00 -16.76 -19.91
CA ASP A 140 -9.62 -15.75 -20.89
C ASP A 140 -9.52 -14.38 -20.21
N CYS A 141 -8.42 -13.65 -20.42
CA CYS A 141 -8.19 -12.40 -19.71
C CYS A 141 -9.22 -11.32 -20.07
N VAL A 142 -9.86 -11.42 -21.25
CA VAL A 142 -10.90 -10.50 -21.71
C VAL A 142 -12.26 -10.97 -21.20
N ALA A 143 -12.65 -12.21 -21.48
CA ALA A 143 -13.98 -12.73 -21.14
C ALA A 143 -14.17 -12.91 -19.62
N ASP A 144 -13.11 -13.26 -18.89
CA ASP A 144 -13.14 -13.49 -17.44
C ASP A 144 -12.56 -12.32 -16.64
N ALA A 145 -12.40 -11.12 -17.21
CA ALA A 145 -11.71 -9.99 -16.54
C ALA A 145 -12.30 -9.65 -15.15
N GLU A 146 -13.63 -9.51 -15.05
CA GLU A 146 -14.32 -9.23 -13.78
C GLU A 146 -14.15 -10.38 -12.78
N ARG A 147 -14.16 -11.62 -13.27
CA ARG A 147 -13.98 -12.83 -12.48
C ARG A 147 -12.55 -12.96 -11.95
N LEU A 148 -11.55 -12.62 -12.76
CA LEU A 148 -10.14 -12.54 -12.37
C LEU A 148 -9.92 -11.47 -11.30
N ALA A 149 -10.54 -10.31 -11.44
CA ALA A 149 -10.52 -9.26 -10.42
C ALA A 149 -11.12 -9.76 -9.09
N ALA A 150 -12.26 -10.47 -9.14
CA ALA A 150 -12.88 -11.05 -7.95
C ALA A 150 -11.99 -12.11 -7.27
N ILE A 151 -11.29 -12.94 -8.06
CA ILE A 151 -10.32 -13.92 -7.54
C ILE A 151 -9.16 -13.22 -6.82
N VAL A 152 -8.63 -12.13 -7.38
CA VAL A 152 -7.59 -11.34 -6.71
C VAL A 152 -8.12 -10.69 -5.43
N ALA A 153 -9.35 -10.18 -5.45
CA ALA A 153 -10.01 -9.61 -4.27
C ALA A 153 -10.25 -10.64 -3.15
N SER A 154 -10.40 -11.93 -3.49
CA SER A 154 -10.51 -13.01 -2.51
C SER A 154 -9.18 -13.35 -1.80
N GLY A 155 -8.08 -12.64 -2.13
CA GLY A 155 -6.77 -12.82 -1.51
C GLY A 155 -5.81 -13.69 -2.32
N VAL A 156 -6.14 -14.07 -3.56
CA VAL A 156 -5.17 -14.67 -4.49
C VAL A 156 -4.23 -13.58 -5.02
N THR A 157 -2.93 -13.85 -5.01
CA THR A 157 -1.95 -12.88 -5.51
C THR A 157 -1.93 -12.88 -7.04
N ALA A 158 -2.04 -11.71 -7.66
CA ALA A 158 -2.23 -11.57 -9.11
C ALA A 158 -1.16 -12.26 -9.96
N TRP A 159 0.13 -12.23 -9.56
CA TRP A 159 1.21 -12.91 -10.28
C TRP A 159 1.09 -14.44 -10.33
N ARG A 160 0.25 -15.05 -9.47
CA ARG A 160 -0.07 -16.49 -9.55
C ARG A 160 -1.04 -16.80 -10.69
N LEU A 161 -1.82 -15.81 -11.12
CA LEU A 161 -2.73 -15.91 -12.25
C LEU A 161 -2.03 -15.47 -13.53
N ILE A 162 -1.54 -14.24 -13.56
CA ILE A 162 -0.97 -13.63 -14.77
C ILE A 162 0.54 -13.61 -14.67
N ASP A 163 1.20 -14.24 -15.63
CA ASP A 163 2.65 -14.26 -15.68
C ASP A 163 3.25 -13.03 -16.37
N GLY A 164 4.55 -12.82 -16.17
CA GLY A 164 5.28 -11.71 -16.76
C GLY A 164 5.39 -11.74 -18.29
N GLY A 165 5.10 -12.87 -18.93
CA GLY A 165 5.02 -13.00 -20.38
C GLY A 165 3.72 -12.44 -20.96
N SER A 166 2.68 -12.28 -20.15
CA SER A 166 1.40 -11.65 -20.55
C SER A 166 1.46 -10.12 -20.63
N VAL A 167 2.60 -9.50 -20.30
CA VAL A 167 2.76 -8.05 -20.33
C VAL A 167 2.67 -7.55 -21.79
N PRO A 168 1.84 -6.53 -22.07
CA PRO A 168 1.81 -5.91 -23.40
C PRO A 168 3.21 -5.42 -23.80
N GLY A 169 3.65 -5.75 -25.03
CA GLY A 169 4.95 -5.33 -25.55
C GLY A 169 5.03 -3.85 -25.91
N ASP A 170 6.22 -3.34 -26.24
CA ASP A 170 6.43 -1.93 -26.63
C ASP A 170 5.63 -1.51 -27.88
N TRP A 171 5.27 -2.48 -28.73
CA TRP A 171 4.51 -2.28 -29.96
C TRP A 171 3.00 -2.29 -29.76
N ALA A 172 2.52 -2.61 -28.55
CA ALA A 172 1.09 -2.66 -28.26
C ALA A 172 0.47 -1.26 -28.32
N MET A 173 -0.76 -1.17 -28.81
CA MET A 173 -1.50 0.09 -28.86
C MET A 173 -1.99 0.47 -27.46
N ARG A 174 -1.87 1.76 -27.11
CA ARG A 174 -2.50 2.35 -25.92
C ARG A 174 -3.93 2.75 -26.22
N HIS A 175 -4.78 2.67 -25.21
CA HIS A 175 -6.22 2.88 -25.26
C HIS A 175 -6.64 3.90 -24.18
N PRO A 176 -6.41 5.21 -24.40
CA PRO A 176 -6.78 6.27 -23.46
C PRO A 176 -8.27 6.29 -23.09
N GLU A 177 -9.14 5.76 -23.95
CA GLU A 177 -10.58 5.61 -23.70
C GLU A 177 -10.90 4.62 -22.57
N LEU A 178 -9.97 3.71 -22.25
CA LEU A 178 -10.05 2.80 -21.11
C LEU A 178 -9.29 3.34 -19.89
N GLY A 179 -8.78 4.58 -19.95
CA GLY A 179 -7.90 5.13 -18.94
C GLY A 179 -8.61 5.73 -17.72
N HIS A 180 -7.90 5.73 -16.58
CA HIS A 180 -8.27 6.45 -15.38
C HIS A 180 -7.49 7.77 -15.29
N ALA A 181 -8.09 8.84 -15.79
CA ALA A 181 -7.50 10.19 -15.79
C ALA A 181 -8.53 11.26 -15.36
N PRO A 182 -9.07 11.20 -14.13
CA PRO A 182 -10.03 12.19 -13.67
C PRO A 182 -9.40 13.58 -13.56
N ALA A 183 -10.23 14.62 -13.71
CA ALA A 183 -9.79 16.00 -13.59
C ALA A 183 -9.29 16.29 -12.16
N PRO A 184 -8.17 17.02 -11.99
CA PRO A 184 -7.66 17.37 -10.67
C PRO A 184 -8.67 18.19 -9.87
N SER A 185 -8.80 17.87 -8.58
CA SER A 185 -9.58 18.65 -7.63
C SER A 185 -8.93 20.00 -7.36
N LYS A 186 -9.77 21.05 -7.27
CA LYS A 186 -9.34 22.38 -6.80
C LYS A 186 -9.15 22.41 -5.28
N ALA A 187 -9.95 21.64 -4.55
CA ALA A 187 -9.84 21.52 -3.11
C ALA A 187 -8.77 20.49 -2.74
N CYS A 188 -7.94 20.84 -1.77
CA CYS A 188 -6.88 19.97 -1.26
C CYS A 188 -6.75 20.21 0.25
N PRO A 189 -7.67 19.67 1.07
CA PRO A 189 -7.52 19.74 2.52
C PRO A 189 -6.21 19.05 2.91
N LEU A 190 -5.45 19.69 3.80
CA LEU A 190 -4.18 19.19 4.28
C LEU A 190 -4.37 18.56 5.66
N ASP A 191 -3.85 17.36 5.81
CA ASP A 191 -3.87 16.66 7.08
C ASP A 191 -2.72 17.19 7.96
N GLN A 192 -3.07 17.78 9.10
CA GLN A 192 -2.11 18.24 10.10
C GLN A 192 -2.19 17.33 11.33
N PRO A 193 -1.40 16.25 11.39
CA PRO A 193 -1.37 15.38 12.55
C PRO A 193 -0.82 16.13 13.77
N GLN A 194 -1.44 15.90 14.94
CA GLN A 194 -0.86 16.31 16.21
C GLN A 194 0.20 15.28 16.59
N ALA A 195 1.46 15.72 16.64
CA ALA A 195 2.61 14.86 16.79
C ALA A 195 3.62 15.39 17.82
N TYR A 196 4.22 14.48 18.59
CA TYR A 196 5.38 14.76 19.44
C TYR A 196 6.50 13.74 19.19
N ARG A 197 7.76 14.16 19.35
CA ARG A 197 8.93 13.28 19.36
C ARG A 197 9.09 12.62 20.72
N LEU A 198 9.21 11.30 20.75
CA LEU A 198 9.62 10.60 21.95
C LEU A 198 11.08 10.92 22.29
N PRO A 199 11.45 10.92 23.59
CA PRO A 199 12.83 11.17 24.01
C PRO A 199 13.86 10.17 23.48
N ASP A 200 13.44 9.01 22.98
CA ASP A 200 14.33 8.04 22.35
C ASP A 200 14.97 8.54 21.04
N GLY A 201 14.44 9.62 20.46
CA GLY A 201 14.93 10.27 19.25
C GLY A 201 14.40 9.67 17.94
N ASP A 202 13.78 8.49 18.01
CA ASP A 202 13.43 7.69 16.84
C ASP A 202 11.91 7.63 16.61
N ASN A 203 11.12 7.58 17.69
CA ASN A 203 9.69 7.34 17.60
C ASN A 203 8.86 8.62 17.72
N VAL A 204 7.69 8.59 17.09
CA VAL A 204 6.70 9.68 17.10
C VAL A 204 5.46 9.23 17.87
N LEU A 205 4.95 10.11 18.71
CA LEU A 205 3.62 10.02 19.30
C LEU A 205 2.62 10.72 18.40
N LEU A 206 1.52 10.04 18.08
CA LEU A 206 0.38 10.62 17.38
C LEU A 206 -0.86 10.58 18.27
N ARG A 207 -1.69 11.60 18.10
CA ARG A 207 -3.04 11.61 18.66
C ARG A 207 -4.00 10.93 17.69
N ASP A 208 -4.70 9.90 18.16
CA ASP A 208 -5.71 9.19 17.37
C ASP A 208 -7.04 9.98 17.31
N GLU A 209 -8.00 9.44 16.55
CA GLU A 209 -9.34 10.03 16.38
C GLU A 209 -10.15 10.10 17.68
N LYS A 210 -9.82 9.27 18.67
CA LYS A 210 -10.43 9.28 20.01
C LYS A 210 -9.74 10.29 20.94
N GLY A 211 -8.71 10.98 20.44
CA GLY A 211 -7.94 11.95 21.19
C GLY A 211 -6.86 11.34 22.08
N ILE A 212 -6.57 10.04 21.94
CA ILE A 212 -5.60 9.29 22.74
C ILE A 212 -4.22 9.37 22.07
N TRP A 213 -3.18 9.62 22.87
CA TRP A 213 -1.80 9.64 22.36
C TRP A 213 -1.18 8.25 22.40
N ARG A 214 -0.66 7.81 21.25
CA ARG A 214 -0.02 6.49 21.09
C ARG A 214 1.29 6.58 20.32
N CYS A 215 2.22 5.69 20.63
CA CYS A 215 3.47 5.55 19.89
C CYS A 215 3.16 5.00 18.49
N ALA A 216 3.37 5.83 17.47
CA ALA A 216 3.10 5.49 16.08
C ALA A 216 4.32 4.85 15.38
N GLY A 217 5.47 4.81 16.06
CA GLY A 217 6.73 4.27 15.54
C GLY A 217 7.61 5.33 14.88
N TRP A 218 8.53 4.87 14.03
CA TRP A 218 9.44 5.73 13.28
C TRP A 218 8.75 6.63 12.26
N ASP A 219 9.32 7.81 11.98
CA ASP A 219 8.78 8.81 11.04
C ASP A 219 8.36 8.20 9.70
N TYR A 220 9.25 7.42 9.09
CA TYR A 220 9.01 6.84 7.78
C TYR A 220 7.87 5.81 7.82
N SER A 221 7.68 5.11 8.95
CA SER A 221 6.57 4.18 9.15
C SER A 221 5.25 4.94 9.29
N VAL A 222 5.26 6.05 10.01
CA VAL A 222 4.10 6.93 10.19
C VAL A 222 3.65 7.53 8.86
N VAL A 223 4.58 8.12 8.11
CA VAL A 223 4.31 8.70 6.79
C VAL A 223 3.90 7.61 5.79
N GLY A 224 4.56 6.44 5.83
CA GLY A 224 4.19 5.28 5.02
C GLY A 224 2.74 4.83 5.26
N GLY A 225 2.32 4.75 6.51
CA GLY A 225 0.94 4.40 6.86
C GLY A 225 -0.08 5.45 6.38
N PHE A 226 0.26 6.74 6.41
CA PHE A 226 -0.57 7.79 5.82
C PHE A 226 -0.71 7.61 4.29
N ILE A 227 0.41 7.38 3.60
CA ILE A 227 0.41 7.14 2.14
C ILE A 227 -0.47 5.94 1.80
N GLU A 228 -0.34 4.83 2.51
CA GLU A 228 -1.12 3.61 2.23
C GLU A 228 -2.64 3.86 2.24
N ARG A 229 -3.13 4.76 3.11
CA ARG A 229 -4.56 5.11 3.21
C ARG A 229 -4.99 6.25 2.29
N ALA A 230 -4.04 7.02 1.74
CA ALA A 230 -4.35 8.22 0.96
C ALA A 230 -5.09 7.95 -0.37
N TRP A 231 -5.16 6.69 -0.81
CA TRP A 231 -5.85 6.31 -2.05
C TRP A 231 -7.34 6.67 -2.05
N GLU A 232 -8.04 6.57 -0.90
CA GLU A 232 -9.48 6.88 -0.82
C GLU A 232 -9.73 8.35 -1.12
N THR A 233 -8.89 9.21 -0.55
CA THR A 233 -8.97 10.64 -0.80
C THR A 233 -8.50 10.99 -2.21
N GLU A 234 -7.50 10.31 -2.76
CA GLU A 234 -7.09 10.54 -4.15
C GLU A 234 -8.21 10.14 -5.12
N LEU A 235 -8.93 9.06 -4.82
CA LEU A 235 -10.11 8.64 -5.60
C LEU A 235 -11.23 9.71 -5.52
N ALA A 236 -11.47 10.29 -4.34
CA ALA A 236 -12.49 11.31 -4.13
C ALA A 236 -12.08 12.72 -4.59
N MET A 237 -10.80 13.06 -4.48
CA MET A 237 -10.19 14.35 -4.80
C MET A 237 -8.88 14.14 -5.58
N PRO A 238 -8.97 13.83 -6.88
CA PRO A 238 -7.81 13.49 -7.69
C PRO A 238 -6.77 14.60 -7.78
N GLY A 239 -5.50 14.22 -7.88
CA GLY A 239 -4.36 15.12 -8.01
C GLY A 239 -3.93 15.79 -6.70
N THR A 240 -4.47 15.39 -5.55
CA THR A 240 -4.15 16.01 -4.25
C THR A 240 -3.01 15.30 -3.50
N TYR A 241 -2.75 14.03 -3.82
CA TYR A 241 -1.81 13.19 -3.08
C TYR A 241 -0.44 13.83 -2.82
N ARG A 242 0.19 14.48 -3.82
CA ARG A 242 1.53 15.07 -3.64
C ARG A 242 1.58 16.13 -2.57
N LYS A 243 0.61 17.05 -2.58
CA LYS A 243 0.55 18.15 -1.62
C LYS A 243 0.30 17.61 -0.22
N ARG A 244 -0.61 16.63 -0.10
CA ARG A 244 -0.97 16.00 1.16
C ARG A 244 0.18 15.19 1.77
N ILE A 245 0.83 14.33 0.97
CA ILE A 245 2.00 13.56 1.44
C ILE A 245 3.12 14.49 1.89
N LYS A 246 3.42 15.53 1.11
CA LYS A 246 4.44 16.51 1.49
C LYS A 246 4.09 17.22 2.81
N ALA A 247 2.88 17.76 2.93
CA ALA A 247 2.45 18.47 4.13
C ALA A 247 2.44 17.56 5.37
N TYR A 248 1.97 16.32 5.22
CA TYR A 248 1.97 15.34 6.31
C TYR A 248 3.40 14.99 6.75
N ARG A 249 4.31 14.74 5.79
CA ARG A 249 5.74 14.46 6.08
C ARG A 249 6.41 15.64 6.80
N GLU A 250 6.12 16.87 6.38
CA GLU A 250 6.63 18.09 7.03
C GLU A 250 6.11 18.21 8.47
N ALA A 251 4.81 17.96 8.70
CA ALA A 251 4.21 18.01 10.03
C ALA A 251 4.83 16.98 11.00
N ILE A 252 5.07 15.74 10.54
CA ILE A 252 5.74 14.71 11.34
C ILE A 252 7.20 15.08 11.62
N THR A 253 7.91 15.58 10.61
CA THR A 253 9.32 15.97 10.76
C THR A 253 9.47 17.11 11.76
N ALA A 254 8.54 18.07 11.74
CA ALA A 254 8.50 19.25 12.61
C ALA A 254 7.86 18.98 13.99
N ALA A 255 7.55 17.71 14.32
CA ALA A 255 6.98 17.36 15.61
C ALA A 255 7.84 17.87 16.78
N LEU A 256 7.19 18.50 17.76
CA LEU A 256 7.87 19.08 18.92
C LEU A 256 8.40 17.98 19.86
N PRO A 257 9.43 18.26 20.67
CA PRO A 257 9.81 17.38 21.77
C PRO A 257 8.62 17.13 22.71
N LEU A 258 8.51 15.90 23.22
CA LEU A 258 7.49 15.56 24.22
C LEU A 258 7.59 16.47 25.46
N PRO A 259 6.47 17.02 25.97
CA PRO A 259 6.48 17.80 27.19
C PRO A 259 7.02 17.01 28.39
N ALA A 260 7.87 17.66 29.19
CA ALA A 260 8.39 17.07 30.43
C ALA A 260 7.25 16.72 31.40
N GLY A 261 7.37 15.58 32.07
CA GLY A 261 6.33 15.08 32.98
C GLY A 261 5.19 14.33 32.29
N THR A 262 5.31 14.02 30.99
CA THR A 262 4.38 13.10 30.31
C THR A 262 4.42 11.72 30.98
N ILE A 263 3.24 11.13 31.18
CA ILE A 263 3.06 9.81 31.79
C ILE A 263 2.66 8.82 30.71
N ALA A 264 3.33 7.67 30.65
CA ALA A 264 2.90 6.51 29.89
C ALA A 264 2.12 5.58 30.83
N LYS A 265 0.86 5.31 30.48
CA LYS A 265 -0.03 4.38 31.18
C LYS A 265 0.02 3.03 30.47
N ASP A 266 0.58 2.02 31.15
CA ASP A 266 0.57 0.63 30.70
C ASP A 266 -0.77 0.00 31.09
N LEU A 267 -1.60 -0.28 30.09
CA LEU A 267 -2.94 -0.84 30.24
C LEU A 267 -2.93 -2.30 30.68
N VAL A 268 -1.85 -3.04 30.41
CA VAL A 268 -1.71 -4.46 30.76
C VAL A 268 -1.16 -4.60 32.17
N ALA A 269 -0.11 -3.84 32.48
CA ALA A 269 0.51 -3.86 33.80
C ALA A 269 -0.22 -2.98 34.83
N ALA A 270 -1.19 -2.16 34.38
CA ALA A 270 -1.87 -1.15 35.19
C ALA A 270 -0.88 -0.22 35.92
N ALA A 271 0.19 0.19 35.22
CA ALA A 271 1.28 0.99 35.76
C ALA A 271 1.36 2.36 35.08
N GLU A 272 1.79 3.36 35.83
CA GLU A 272 2.06 4.71 35.31
C GLU A 272 3.56 4.99 35.40
N ILE A 273 4.14 5.36 34.26
CA ILE A 273 5.59 5.49 34.10
C ILE A 273 5.87 6.89 33.58
N VAL A 274 6.73 7.64 34.29
CA VAL A 274 7.23 8.92 33.77
C VAL A 274 8.07 8.66 32.53
N VAL A 275 7.75 9.34 31.43
CA VAL A 275 8.45 9.16 30.17
C VAL A 275 9.80 9.87 30.21
N THR A 276 10.86 9.10 30.07
CA THR A 276 12.26 9.52 29.95
C THR A 276 12.85 8.88 28.69
N GLU A 277 14.10 9.21 28.35
CA GLU A 277 14.81 8.52 27.26
C GLU A 277 14.89 7.01 27.50
N GLU A 278 15.22 6.58 28.71
CA GLU A 278 15.34 5.16 29.05
C GLU A 278 13.99 4.43 29.01
N THR A 279 12.94 5.02 29.59
CA THR A 279 11.61 4.39 29.61
C THR A 279 10.94 4.43 28.24
N SER A 280 11.16 5.47 27.42
CA SER A 280 10.64 5.50 26.04
C SER A 280 11.23 4.38 25.18
N ARG A 281 12.53 4.08 25.30
CA ARG A 281 13.16 2.95 24.61
C ARG A 281 12.58 1.59 25.03
N SER A 282 12.24 1.41 26.32
CA SER A 282 11.71 0.14 26.84
C SER A 282 10.23 -0.07 26.50
N LEU A 283 9.44 1.02 26.44
CA LEU A 283 8.05 0.98 26.02
C LEU A 283 7.93 0.79 24.50
N GLY A 284 8.71 1.56 23.74
CA GLY A 284 8.89 1.42 22.29
C GLY A 284 7.59 1.38 21.46
N TRP A 285 7.73 1.08 20.17
CA TRP A 285 6.58 0.94 19.27
C TRP A 285 5.84 -0.40 19.41
N ARG A 286 6.52 -1.44 19.94
CA ARG A 286 5.97 -2.80 20.03
C ARG A 286 4.80 -2.92 21.02
N LYS A 287 4.73 -2.02 22.01
CA LYS A 287 3.64 -1.94 22.99
C LYS A 287 2.61 -0.86 22.65
N ARG A 288 2.55 -0.34 21.43
CA ARG A 288 1.70 0.81 21.07
C ARG A 288 0.21 0.67 21.41
N ASP A 289 -0.29 -0.56 21.39
CA ASP A 289 -1.71 -0.85 21.68
C ASP A 289 -1.95 -1.02 23.19
N GLU A 290 -0.89 -1.24 23.96
CA GLU A 290 -0.87 -1.45 25.40
C GLU A 290 -0.57 -0.17 26.19
N ILE A 291 -0.01 0.86 25.54
CA ILE A 291 0.41 2.11 26.20
C ILE A 291 -0.40 3.31 25.71
N GLU A 292 -0.90 4.10 26.65
CA GLU A 292 -1.50 5.42 26.40
C GLU A 292 -0.64 6.52 27.02
N TYR A 293 -0.43 7.61 26.30
CA TYR A 293 0.38 8.73 26.80
C TYR A 293 -0.52 9.87 27.29
N LEU A 294 -0.31 10.28 28.53
CA LEU A 294 -1.00 11.38 29.18
C LEU A 294 -0.05 12.57 29.25
N LEU A 295 -0.31 13.56 28.40
CA LEU A 295 0.43 14.81 28.41
C LEU A 295 0.07 15.61 29.68
N PRO A 296 1.03 16.36 30.26
CA PRO A 296 0.73 17.26 31.36
C PRO A 296 -0.30 18.31 30.92
N GLU A 297 -1.19 18.72 31.83
CA GLU A 297 -2.06 19.87 31.56
C GLU A 297 -1.20 21.09 31.22
N PRO A 298 -1.54 21.87 30.17
CA PRO A 298 -0.83 23.10 29.91
C PRO A 298 -0.92 23.99 31.16
N PRO A 299 0.19 24.64 31.58
CA PRO A 299 0.15 25.52 32.73
C PRO A 299 -0.96 26.55 32.54
N LYS A 300 -1.80 26.75 33.56
CA LYS A 300 -2.94 27.69 33.52
C LYS A 300 -2.45 29.06 33.04
N GLY A 301 -2.73 29.39 31.77
CA GLY A 301 -2.31 30.64 31.12
C GLY A 301 -1.41 30.49 29.89
N GLY A 302 -0.91 29.29 29.57
CA GLY A 302 -0.19 29.02 28.33
C GLY A 302 -1.14 28.64 27.20
N GLN A 303 -1.24 29.46 26.15
CA GLN A 303 -1.85 29.02 24.89
C GLN A 303 -1.13 27.74 24.44
N LEU A 304 -1.89 26.67 24.18
CA LEU A 304 -1.42 25.60 23.30
C LEU A 304 -0.87 26.29 22.05
N PRO A 305 0.31 25.94 21.52
CA PRO A 305 0.74 26.46 20.24
C PRO A 305 -0.40 26.17 19.27
N LEU A 306 -1.00 27.24 18.74
CA LEU A 306 -1.99 27.17 17.70
C LEU A 306 -1.33 26.39 16.57
N PHE A 307 -1.74 25.13 16.40
CA PHE A 307 -1.50 24.41 15.16
C PHE A 307 -2.09 25.30 14.07
N ALA A 308 -1.23 25.85 13.21
CA ALA A 308 -1.61 26.86 12.25
C ALA A 308 -2.67 26.27 11.30
N ALA A 309 -3.90 26.75 11.43
CA ALA A 309 -5.06 26.36 10.63
C ALA A 309 -4.81 26.55 9.12
#